data_AF-A0A3M2SSY4-F1
#
_entry.id   AF-A0A3M2SSY4-F1
#
_cell.length_a   1.000
_cell.length_b   1.000
_cell.length_c   1.000
_cell.angle_alpha   90.00
_cell.angle_beta   90.00
_cell.angle_gamma   90.00
#
_symmetry.space_group_name_H-M   'P 1'
#
loop_
_entity.id
_entity.type
_entity.pdbx_description
1 polymer ?
#
loop_
_entity_poly.entity_id
_entity_poly.type
_entity_poly.pdbx_seq_one_letter_code
_entity_poly.pdbx_strand_id
1 'polypeptide(L)'
;VVNDALASLTAEFEALYFNFGHPSIAPERLIRTSLIQILFFLRSERQLMEQMQYNLMFRRFVGLDIDDPVWVPTVFTKSRDRLLTTEMSRKVMAAISAHREV
;
A
#
# COMPACT_ATOMS: atom_id res chain seq x y z
N VAL A 1 -14.69 3.47 1.13
CA VAL A 1 -14.18 3.19 -0.24
C VAL A 1 -12.85 2.44 -0.23
N VAL A 2 -11.67 3.06 -0.02
CA VAL A 2 -10.38 2.34 -0.13
C VAL A 2 -10.22 1.23 0.92
N ASN A 3 -10.63 1.47 2.16
CA ASN A 3 -10.60 0.42 3.20
C ASN A 3 -11.48 -0.77 2.82
N ASP A 4 -12.70 -0.52 2.34
CA ASP A 4 -13.66 -1.56 1.96
C ASP A 4 -13.18 -2.32 0.71
N ALA A 5 -12.58 -1.60 -0.25
CA ALA A 5 -11.94 -2.17 -1.44
C ALA A 5 -10.73 -3.05 -1.10
N LEU A 6 -9.97 -2.70 -0.05
CA LEU A 6 -8.85 -3.53 0.40
C LEU A 6 -9.33 -4.71 1.25
N ALA A 7 -10.41 -4.54 2.02
CA ALA A 7 -11.02 -5.63 2.78
C ALA A 7 -11.65 -6.70 1.85
N SER A 8 -12.19 -6.31 0.70
CA SER A 8 -12.69 -7.27 -0.29
C SER A 8 -11.57 -8.05 -1.00
N LEU A 9 -10.32 -7.58 -0.92
CA LEU A 9 -9.13 -8.23 -1.48
C LEU A 9 -8.35 -9.07 -0.46
N THR A 10 -8.85 -9.22 0.77
CA THR A 10 -8.13 -9.94 1.84
C THR A 10 -7.79 -11.38 1.43
N ALA A 11 -8.70 -12.10 0.76
CA ALA A 11 -8.44 -13.48 0.33
C ALA A 11 -7.28 -13.56 -0.70
N GLU A 12 -7.18 -12.59 -1.60
CA GLU A 12 -6.07 -12.46 -2.54
C GLU A 12 -4.76 -12.09 -1.83
N PHE A 13 -4.82 -11.22 -0.82
CA PHE A 13 -3.65 -10.90 0.00
C PHE A 13 -3.16 -12.12 0.79
N GLU A 14 -4.06 -12.94 1.36
CA GLU A 14 -3.72 -14.22 2.00
C GLU A 14 -2.96 -15.17 1.06
N ALA A 15 -3.38 -15.28 -0.19
CA ALA A 15 -2.65 -16.07 -1.19
C ALA A 15 -1.24 -15.50 -1.48
N LEU A 16 -1.06 -14.18 -1.41
CA LEU A 16 0.26 -13.55 -1.55
C LEU A 16 1.11 -13.77 -0.29
N TYR A 17 0.53 -13.67 0.91
CA TYR A 17 1.19 -13.98 2.18
C TYR A 17 1.74 -15.40 2.19
N PHE A 18 1.00 -16.37 1.63
CA PHE A 18 1.44 -17.76 1.52
C PHE A 18 2.57 -17.95 0.50
N ASN A 19 2.45 -17.38 -0.70
CA ASN A 19 3.40 -17.61 -1.79
C ASN A 19 4.75 -16.88 -1.62
N PHE A 20 4.75 -15.71 -0.98
CA PHE A 20 5.95 -14.87 -0.83
C PHE A 20 6.61 -14.98 0.56
N GLY A 21 6.00 -15.75 1.48
CA GLY A 21 6.26 -15.64 2.91
C GLY A 21 5.69 -14.33 3.46
N HIS A 22 5.69 -14.18 4.79
CA HIS A 22 5.22 -12.94 5.42
C HIS A 22 6.11 -11.76 4.96
N PRO A 23 5.61 -10.85 4.11
CA PRO A 23 6.40 -9.75 3.60
C PRO A 23 6.76 -8.81 4.75
N SER A 24 7.92 -8.15 4.67
CA SER A 24 8.32 -7.17 5.68
C SER A 24 7.34 -5.99 5.80
N ILE A 25 6.50 -5.78 4.77
CA ILE A 25 5.45 -4.76 4.72
C ILE A 25 4.19 -5.44 4.20
N ALA A 26 3.08 -5.32 4.93
CA ALA A 26 1.78 -5.85 4.54
C ALA A 26 1.34 -5.31 3.15
N PRO A 27 0.77 -6.14 2.25
CA PRO A 27 0.29 -5.73 0.93
C PRO A 27 -0.66 -4.53 0.93
N GLU A 28 -1.58 -4.46 1.90
CA GLU A 28 -2.54 -3.36 2.04
C GLU A 28 -1.81 -2.04 2.31
N ARG A 29 -0.75 -2.09 3.14
CA ARG A 29 0.09 -0.92 3.45
C ARG A 29 0.89 -0.49 2.22
N LEU A 30 1.41 -1.43 1.43
CA LEU A 30 2.11 -1.13 0.17
C LEU A 30 1.18 -0.44 -0.84
N ILE A 31 -0.05 -0.93 -1.00
CA ILE A 31 -1.03 -0.35 -1.92
C ILE A 31 -1.43 1.06 -1.46
N ARG A 32 -1.78 1.24 -0.18
CA ARG A 32 -2.12 2.56 0.37
C ARG A 32 -0.98 3.56 0.21
N THR A 33 0.25 3.13 0.48
CA THR A 33 1.44 3.98 0.32
C THR A 33 1.68 4.36 -1.14
N SER A 34 1.47 3.41 -2.07
CA SER A 34 1.56 3.67 -3.52
C SER A 34 0.47 4.63 -4.00
N LEU A 35 -0.74 4.54 -3.44
CA LEU A 35 -1.82 5.48 -3.72
C LEU A 35 -1.46 6.90 -3.28
N ILE A 36 -0.88 7.08 -2.09
CA ILE A 36 -0.38 8.40 -1.65
C ILE A 36 0.65 8.93 -2.66
N GLN A 37 1.59 8.09 -3.09
CA GLN A 37 2.62 8.49 -4.03
C GLN A 37 2.03 9.03 -5.35
N ILE A 38 1.01 8.35 -5.89
CA ILE A 38 0.32 8.74 -7.12
C ILE A 38 -0.53 10.00 -6.91
N LEU A 39 -1.38 10.03 -5.88
CA LEU A 39 -2.35 11.11 -5.65
C LEU A 39 -1.68 12.45 -5.28
N PHE A 40 -0.56 12.40 -4.57
CA PHE A 40 0.19 13.59 -4.15
C PHE A 40 1.43 13.84 -5.02
N PHE A 41 1.55 13.15 -6.17
CA PHE A 41 2.61 13.33 -7.14
C PHE A 41 4.03 13.28 -6.56
N LEU A 42 4.24 12.45 -5.53
CA LEU A 42 5.51 12.32 -4.83
C LEU A 42 6.54 11.63 -5.75
N ARG A 43 7.64 12.34 -6.01
CA ARG A 43 8.57 12.01 -7.10
C ARG A 43 9.51 10.85 -6.78
N SER A 44 9.67 10.49 -5.51
CA SER A 44 10.55 9.40 -5.10
C SER A 44 10.04 8.70 -3.83
N GLU A 45 10.44 7.45 -3.66
CA GLU A 45 10.14 6.70 -2.44
C GLU A 45 10.88 7.24 -1.23
N ARG A 46 12.07 7.83 -1.42
CA ARG A 46 12.78 8.52 -0.34
C ARG A 46 11.96 9.69 0.17
N GLN A 47 11.44 10.52 -0.73
CA GLN A 47 10.53 11.61 -0.39
C GLN A 47 9.23 11.06 0.25
N LEU A 48 8.69 9.95 -0.24
CA LEU A 48 7.51 9.31 0.36
C LEU A 48 7.77 8.87 1.80
N MET A 49 8.89 8.20 2.08
CA MET A 49 9.25 7.81 3.44
C MET A 49 9.51 9.03 4.33
N GLU A 50 10.12 10.10 3.82
CA GLU A 50 10.25 11.37 4.54
C GLU A 50 8.87 11.95 4.89
N GLN A 51 7.93 11.99 3.95
CA GLN A 51 6.57 12.44 4.25
C GLN A 51 5.90 11.57 5.33
N MET A 52 6.14 10.26 5.33
CA MET A 52 5.62 9.34 6.35
C MET A 52 6.24 9.54 7.75
N GLN A 53 7.39 10.21 7.86
CA GLN A 53 7.99 10.55 9.15
C GLN A 53 7.29 11.74 9.82
N TYR A 54 6.79 12.70 9.04
CA TYR A 54 6.27 13.97 9.59
C TYR A 54 4.77 14.15 9.38
N ASN A 55 4.17 13.47 8.40
CA ASN A 55 2.76 13.63 8.06
C ASN A 55 1.90 12.55 8.73
N LEU A 56 1.27 12.91 9.85
CA LEU A 56 0.39 12.02 10.61
C LEU A 56 -0.82 11.54 9.79
N MET A 57 -1.32 12.33 8.84
CA MET A 57 -2.44 11.92 7.99
C MET A 57 -2.04 10.78 7.06
N PHE A 58 -0.82 10.85 6.50
CA PHE A 58 -0.30 9.77 5.65
C PHE A 58 -0.05 8.49 6.45
N ARG A 59 0.51 8.61 7.66
CA ARG A 59 0.68 7.45 8.56
C ARG A 59 -0.64 6.77 8.86
N ARG A 60 -1.64 7.56 9.29
CA ARG A 60 -2.97 7.05 9.61
C ARG A 60 -3.67 6.43 8.42
N PHE A 61 -3.54 7.03 7.22
CA PHE A 61 -4.12 6.48 6.00
C PHE A 61 -3.54 5.10 5.68
N VAL A 62 -2.23 4.96 5.77
CA VAL A 62 -1.53 3.70 5.47
C VAL A 62 -1.72 2.67 6.58
N GLY A 63 -2.13 3.08 7.79
CA GLY A 63 -2.33 2.20 8.93
C GLY A 63 -1.06 1.94 9.73
N LEU A 64 -0.17 2.94 9.78
CA LEU A 64 0.91 3.04 10.77
C LEU A 64 0.39 3.77 12.01
N ASP A 65 0.78 3.29 13.19
CA ASP A 65 0.58 4.02 14.45
C ASP A 65 1.46 5.28 14.52
N ILE A 66 1.39 6.08 15.57
CA ILE A 66 2.24 7.27 15.71
C ILE A 66 3.70 6.90 15.92
N ASP A 67 3.97 5.84 16.69
CA ASP A 67 5.32 5.43 17.10
C ASP A 67 5.95 4.36 16.18
N ASP A 68 5.19 3.83 15.22
CA ASP A 68 5.69 2.78 14.32
C ASP A 68 6.91 3.27 13.49
N PRO A 69 7.94 2.45 13.27
CA PRO A 69 9.04 2.83 12.40
C PRO A 69 8.55 2.97 10.94
N VAL A 70 9.00 4.02 10.27
CA VAL A 70 8.82 4.15 8.81
C VAL A 70 9.77 3.19 8.09
N TRP A 71 9.32 2.60 6.99
CA TRP A 71 10.12 1.67 6.21
C TRP A 71 11.34 2.33 5.55
N VAL A 72 12.39 1.53 5.36
CA VAL A 72 13.52 1.94 4.54
C VAL A 72 13.07 2.01 3.07
N PRO A 73 13.38 3.10 2.32
CA PRO A 73 12.90 3.27 0.94
C PRO A 73 13.16 2.07 0.04
N THR A 74 14.36 1.48 0.11
CA THR A 74 14.76 0.34 -0.72
C THR A 74 14.00 -0.95 -0.39
N VAL A 75 13.56 -1.12 0.86
CA VAL A 75 12.69 -2.24 1.26
C VAL A 75 11.31 -2.03 0.67
N PHE A 76 10.78 -0.80 0.74
CA PHE A 76 9.52 -0.44 0.12
C PHE A 76 9.54 -0.69 -1.40
N THR A 77 10.59 -0.25 -2.13
CA THR A 77 10.72 -0.50 -3.58
C THR A 77 10.57 -1.99 -3.89
N LYS A 78 11.37 -2.82 -3.23
CA LYS A 78 11.46 -4.26 -3.52
C LYS A 78 10.15 -4.96 -3.19
N SER A 79 9.52 -4.61 -2.08
CA SER A 79 8.23 -5.18 -1.68
C SER A 79 7.11 -4.73 -2.61
N ARG A 80 7.09 -3.47 -3.01
CA ARG A 80 6.11 -2.95 -3.98
C ARG A 80 6.26 -3.63 -5.33
N ASP A 81 7.47 -3.72 -5.87
CA ASP A 81 7.71 -4.30 -7.20
C ASP A 81 7.36 -5.79 -7.27
N ARG A 82 7.51 -6.51 -6.15
CA ARG A 82 7.03 -7.89 -6.00
C ARG A 82 5.51 -7.99 -5.95
N LEU A 83 4.85 -7.02 -5.30
CA LEU A 83 3.40 -7.02 -5.11
C LEU A 83 2.64 -6.56 -6.36
N LEU A 84 3.02 -5.40 -6.91
CA LEU A 84 2.32 -4.70 -8.00
C LEU A 84 2.64 -5.31 -9.37
N THR A 85 2.43 -6.61 -9.48
CA THR A 85 2.35 -7.29 -10.78
C THR A 85 1.18 -6.73 -11.60
N THR A 86 1.19 -6.93 -12.92
CA THR A 86 0.09 -6.50 -13.81
C THR A 86 -1.27 -7.04 -13.34
N GLU A 87 -1.32 -8.29 -12.89
CA GLU A 87 -2.54 -8.93 -12.41
C GLU A 87 -3.03 -8.32 -11.09
N MET A 88 -2.14 -8.14 -10.11
CA MET A 88 -2.50 -7.52 -8.84
C MET A 88 -2.97 -6.08 -9.02
N SER A 89 -2.28 -5.33 -9.89
CA SER A 89 -2.66 -3.95 -10.23
C SER A 89 -4.07 -3.89 -10.83
N ARG A 90 -4.41 -4.82 -11.73
CA ARG A 90 -5.76 -4.92 -12.31
C ARG A 90 -6.81 -5.20 -11.24
N LYS A 91 -6.56 -6.16 -10.33
CA LYS A 91 -7.48 -6.50 -9.24
C LYS A 91 -7.73 -5.34 -8.30
N VAL A 92 -6.67 -4.64 -7.90
CA VAL A 92 -6.77 -3.44 -7.04
C VAL A 92 -7.61 -2.36 -7.72
N MET A 93 -7.36 -2.07 -9.00
CA MET A 93 -8.12 -1.06 -9.75
C MET A 93 -9.59 -1.47 -9.94
N ALA A 94 -9.86 -2.75 -10.18
CA ALA A 94 -11.22 -3.27 -10.29
C ALA A 94 -11.98 -3.14 -8.96
N ALA A 95 -11.34 -3.52 -7.85
CA ALA A 95 -11.93 -3.38 -6.51
C ALA A 95 -12.25 -1.90 -6.20
N ILE A 96 -11.31 -0.98 -6.42
CA ILE A 96 -11.54 0.45 -6.20
C ILE A 96 -12.69 0.98 -7.07
N SER A 97 -12.78 0.52 -8.33
CA SER A 97 -13.83 0.94 -9.27
C SER A 97 -15.21 0.34 -8.94
N ALA A 98 -15.27 -0.84 -8.32
CA ALA A 98 -16.52 -1.46 -7.88
C ALA A 98 -17.18 -0.70 -6.73
N HIS A 99 -16.40 0.06 -5.95
CA HIS A 99 -16.91 0.88 -4.84
C HIS A 99 -17.26 2.32 -5.25
N ARG A 100 -17.62 2.56 -6.53
CA ARG A 100 -17.93 3.89 -7.10
C ARG A 100 -19.33 4.43 -6.77
N GLU A 101 -20.15 3.70 -6.02
CA GLU A 101 -21.54 4.08 -5.73
C GLU A 101 -21.74 4.65 -4.32
N VAL A 102 -21.06 5.76 -3.98
CA VAL A 102 -21.50 6.66 -2.89
C VAL A 102 -21.43 8.10 -3.38
#